data_AF-A0A3P1WEP2-F1
#
_entry.id   AF-A0A3P1WEP2-F1
#
_cell.length_a   1.000
_cell.length_b   1.000
_cell.length_c   1.000
_cell.angle_alpha   90.00
_cell.angle_beta   90.00
_cell.angle_gamma   90.00
#
_symmetry.space_group_name_H-M   'P 1'
#
loop_
_entity.id
_entity.type
_entity.pdbx_description
1 polymer ?
#
loop_
_entity_poly.entity_id
_entity_poly.type
_entity_poly.pdbx_seq_one_letter_code
_entity_poly.pdbx_strand_id
1 'polypeptide(L)'
;MRPALGEAPTGDLLASIPLVDPVGEVEDGLLTVTPTEEALIQTSGEATWARIVNGEGELAWDCDVSDLSGMGELRLPVTTLYAGGHTRIVSGLLG
;
A
#
# COMPACT_ATOMS: atom_id res chain seq x y z
N MET A 1 1.30 -0.15 -13.41
CA MET A 1 2.65 0.45 -13.37
C MET A 1 2.62 1.59 -12.37
N ARG A 2 3.65 1.72 -11.54
CA ARG A 2 3.79 2.86 -10.62
C ARG A 2 3.90 4.16 -11.42
N PRO A 3 3.13 5.21 -11.10
CA PRO A 3 3.28 6.51 -11.75
C PRO A 3 4.62 7.15 -11.35
N ALA A 4 5.08 8.15 -12.10
CA ALA A 4 6.11 9.03 -11.58
C ALA A 4 5.59 9.72 -10.31
N LEU A 5 6.48 10.05 -9.38
CA LEU A 5 6.08 10.61 -8.08
C LEU A 5 5.22 11.86 -8.27
N GLY A 6 4.01 11.86 -7.71
CA GLY A 6 3.08 12.99 -7.83
C GLY A 6 2.17 12.95 -9.05
N GLU A 7 2.48 12.16 -10.07
CA GLU A 7 1.64 12.05 -11.25
C GLU A 7 0.33 11.32 -10.95
N ALA A 8 -0.68 11.61 -11.77
CA ALA A 8 -1.95 10.92 -11.68
C ALA A 8 -1.76 9.43 -12.05
N PRO A 9 -2.20 8.50 -11.19
CA PRO A 9 -2.10 7.09 -11.51
C PRO A 9 -2.98 6.72 -12.70
N THR A 10 -2.52 5.72 -13.45
CA THR A 10 -3.30 5.10 -14.51
C THR A 10 -3.84 3.75 -14.00
N GLY A 11 -5.15 3.55 -14.11
CA GLY A 11 -5.84 2.35 -13.62
C GLY A 11 -6.83 2.64 -12.49
N ASP A 12 -7.60 1.61 -12.13
CA ASP A 12 -8.63 1.71 -11.09
C ASP A 12 -8.03 1.53 -9.69
N LEU A 13 -8.60 2.24 -8.71
CA LEU A 13 -8.30 2.00 -7.30
C LEU A 13 -8.80 0.61 -6.90
N LEU A 14 -7.89 -0.25 -6.44
CA LEU A 14 -8.23 -1.62 -6.05
C LEU A 14 -8.75 -1.70 -4.60
N ALA A 15 -8.10 -1.02 -3.66
CA ALA A 15 -8.48 -0.96 -2.26
C ALA A 15 -7.96 0.33 -1.62
N SER A 16 -8.63 0.79 -0.55
CA SER A 16 -8.16 1.88 0.32
C SER A 16 -7.96 1.32 1.72
N ILE A 17 -6.73 1.37 2.22
CA ILE A 17 -6.34 0.81 3.52
C ILE A 17 -6.07 1.98 4.47
N PRO A 18 -6.90 2.20 5.52
CA PRO A 18 -6.64 3.25 6.49
C PRO A 18 -5.40 2.90 7.32
N LEU A 19 -4.47 3.85 7.41
CA LEU A 19 -3.31 3.77 8.29
C LEU A 19 -3.68 4.42 9.63
N VAL A 20 -3.71 3.62 10.69
CA VAL A 20 -4.00 4.10 12.05
C VAL A 20 -2.72 4.54 12.75
N ASP A 21 -2.79 5.55 13.63
CA ASP A 21 -1.64 6.00 14.42
C ASP A 21 -1.54 5.18 15.73
N PRO A 22 -0.40 4.54 16.03
CA PRO A 22 0.81 4.44 15.19
C PRO A 22 0.68 3.39 14.10
N VAL A 23 1.18 3.71 12.89
CA VAL A 23 1.19 2.78 11.74
C VAL A 23 2.41 1.86 11.76
N GLY A 24 3.43 2.25 12.52
CA GLY A 24 4.70 1.55 12.61
C GLY A 24 5.74 2.36 13.37
N GLU A 25 7.00 1.99 13.17
CA GLU A 25 8.15 2.60 13.83
C GLU A 25 9.09 3.22 12.79
N VAL A 26 9.68 4.37 13.12
CA VAL A 26 10.67 5.04 12.28
C VAL A 26 12.05 4.86 12.89
N GLU A 27 12.97 4.26 12.14
CA GLU A 27 14.37 4.09 12.51
C GLU A 27 15.24 4.45 11.29
N ASP A 28 16.33 5.20 11.51
CA ASP A 28 17.25 5.64 10.45
C ASP A 28 16.58 6.33 9.23
N GLY A 29 15.47 7.03 9.48
CA GLY A 29 14.70 7.74 8.44
C GLY A 29 13.77 6.84 7.61
N LEU A 30 13.61 5.58 8.02
CA LEU A 30 12.83 4.58 7.32
C LEU A 30 11.64 4.12 8.19
N LEU A 31 10.44 4.19 7.63
CA LEU A 31 9.22 3.73 8.30
C LEU A 31 9.04 2.23 8.08
N THR A 32 9.11 1.47 9.16
CA THR A 32 8.70 0.06 9.19
C THR A 32 7.23 -0.04 9.54
N VAL A 33 6.40 -0.34 8.53
CA VAL A 33 4.95 -0.49 8.66
C VAL A 33 4.60 -1.83 9.31
N THR A 34 3.74 -1.78 10.32
CA THR A 34 3.19 -2.97 10.98
C THR A 34 1.93 -3.47 10.26
N PRO A 35 1.50 -4.73 10.48
CA PRO A 35 0.30 -5.24 9.84
C PRO A 35 -0.93 -4.36 10.12
N THR A 36 -1.63 -3.95 9.07
CA THR A 36 -2.86 -3.14 9.20
C THR A 36 -4.08 -4.01 9.45
N GLU A 37 -5.20 -3.36 9.80
CA GLU A 37 -6.51 -3.98 9.69
C GLU A 37 -6.84 -4.35 8.25
N GLU A 38 -7.82 -5.25 8.09
CA GLU A 38 -8.33 -5.65 6.80
C GLU A 38 -9.16 -4.54 6.15
N ALA A 39 -8.96 -4.36 4.85
CA ALA A 39 -9.68 -3.41 4.03
C ALA A 39 -10.41 -4.13 2.89
N LEU A 40 -11.60 -3.63 2.57
CA LEU A 40 -12.41 -4.12 1.47
C LEU A 40 -11.72 -3.84 0.13
N ILE A 41 -11.65 -4.86 -0.71
CA ILE A 41 -11.24 -4.73 -2.12
C ILE A 41 -12.44 -4.20 -2.90
N GLN A 42 -12.29 -3.01 -3.48
CA GLN A 42 -13.34 -2.32 -4.25
C GLN A 42 -13.38 -2.80 -5.71
N THR A 43 -12.21 -3.07 -6.30
CA THR A 43 -12.07 -3.46 -7.70
C THR A 43 -11.12 -4.65 -7.82
N SER A 44 -11.47 -5.62 -8.66
CA SER A 44 -10.59 -6.76 -8.96
C SER A 44 -9.41 -6.31 -9.83
N GLY A 45 -8.22 -6.82 -9.55
CA GLY A 45 -7.03 -6.47 -10.33
C GLY A 45 -5.74 -6.99 -9.70
N GLU A 46 -4.61 -6.62 -10.27
CA GLU A 46 -3.28 -6.93 -9.73
C GLU A 46 -2.65 -5.68 -9.10
N ALA A 47 -2.42 -5.74 -7.79
CA ALA A 47 -1.75 -4.68 -7.04
C ALA A 47 -0.24 -4.76 -7.30
N THR A 48 0.27 -3.85 -8.13
CA THR A 48 1.70 -3.76 -8.46
C THR A 48 2.40 -2.58 -7.78
N TRP A 49 1.65 -1.63 -7.24
CA TRP A 49 2.15 -0.43 -6.58
C TRP A 49 1.06 0.15 -5.66
N ALA A 50 1.43 1.05 -4.76
CA ALA A 50 0.51 1.76 -3.86
C ALA A 50 0.95 3.22 -3.66
N ARG A 51 -0.05 4.09 -3.42
CA ARG A 51 0.13 5.47 -2.98
C ARG A 51 -0.19 5.60 -1.51
N ILE A 52 0.73 6.18 -0.76
CA ILE A 52 0.59 6.54 0.64
C ILE A 52 0.32 8.04 0.71
N VAL A 53 -0.68 8.41 1.50
CA VAL A 53 -1.03 9.81 1.79
C VAL A 53 -0.94 10.07 3.29
N ASN A 54 -0.70 11.33 3.67
CA ASN A 54 -0.70 11.75 5.07
C ASN A 54 -2.14 11.91 5.61
N GLY A 55 -2.28 12.29 6.88
CA GLY A 55 -3.59 12.52 7.52
C GLY A 55 -4.41 13.65 6.91
N GLU A 56 -3.79 14.51 6.09
CA GLU A 56 -4.45 15.59 5.34
C GLU A 56 -4.81 15.15 3.91
N GLY A 57 -4.50 13.91 3.52
CA GLY A 57 -4.74 13.36 2.20
C GLY A 57 -3.71 13.77 1.13
N GLU A 58 -2.63 14.45 1.53
CA GLU A 58 -1.56 14.84 0.63
C GLU A 58 -0.63 13.65 0.34
N LEU A 59 -0.06 13.61 -0.86
CA LEU A 59 0.90 12.58 -1.25
C LEU A 59 2.08 12.56 -0.27
N ALA A 60 2.30 11.41 0.36
CA ALA A 60 3.49 11.15 1.14
C ALA A 60 4.53 10.36 0.32
N TRP A 61 4.10 9.25 -0.30
CA TRP A 61 5.01 8.34 -1.01
C TRP A 61 4.25 7.50 -2.03
N ASP A 62 4.91 7.11 -3.12
CA ASP A 62 4.47 6.00 -3.98
C ASP A 62 5.43 4.84 -3.76
N CYS A 63 4.98 3.59 -3.82
CA CYS A 63 5.84 2.42 -3.63
C CYS A 63 5.41 1.24 -4.51
N ASP A 64 6.33 0.33 -4.81
CA ASP A 64 6.01 -0.94 -5.46
C ASP A 64 5.42 -1.91 -4.43
N VAL A 65 4.45 -2.69 -4.89
CA VAL A 65 3.73 -3.68 -4.09
C VAL A 65 4.09 -5.07 -4.57
N SER A 66 4.36 -5.97 -3.63
CA SER A 66 4.47 -7.39 -3.92
C SER A 66 3.76 -8.22 -2.86
N ASP A 67 3.65 -9.52 -3.13
CA ASP A 67 3.30 -10.50 -2.10
C ASP A 67 4.50 -10.76 -1.17
N LEU A 68 4.31 -11.66 -0.20
CA LEU A 68 5.32 -12.05 0.80
C LEU A 68 6.58 -12.68 0.21
N SER A 69 6.54 -13.17 -1.03
CA SER A 69 7.70 -13.76 -1.72
C SER A 69 8.49 -12.75 -2.56
N GLY A 70 7.92 -11.57 -2.79
CA GLY A 70 8.51 -10.52 -3.61
C GLY A 70 9.34 -9.47 -2.86
N MET A 71 9.79 -8.47 -3.61
CA MET A 71 10.78 -7.46 -3.19
C MET A 71 10.29 -6.00 -3.24
N GLY A 72 8.97 -5.73 -3.36
CA GLY A 72 8.47 -4.33 -3.32
C GLY A 72 8.82 -3.60 -2.02
N GLU A 73 8.48 -2.33 -1.86
CA GLU A 73 8.60 -1.68 -0.56
C GLU A 73 7.42 -2.04 0.36
N LEU A 74 6.25 -2.36 -0.21
CA LEU A 74 5.03 -2.72 0.53
C LEU A 74 4.60 -4.16 0.25
N ARG A 75 4.17 -4.89 1.28
CA ARG A 75 3.77 -6.30 1.21
C ARG A 75 2.28 -6.48 1.49
N LEU A 76 1.61 -7.18 0.57
CA LEU A 76 0.28 -7.75 0.77
C LEU A 76 0.37 -9.28 0.95
N PRO A 77 -0.68 -9.96 1.47
CA PRO A 77 -0.70 -11.43 1.50
C PRO A 77 -0.66 -12.03 0.09
N VAL A 78 -1.38 -11.41 -0.84
CA VAL A 78 -1.44 -11.70 -2.28
C VAL A 78 -1.65 -10.41 -3.07
N THR A 79 -1.17 -10.34 -4.31
CA THR A 79 -1.32 -9.16 -5.19
C THR A 79 -2.50 -9.26 -6.15
N THR A 80 -2.98 -10.47 -6.44
CA THR A 80 -4.24 -10.66 -7.16
C THR A 80 -5.41 -10.42 -6.22
N LEU A 81 -6.07 -9.28 -6.40
CA LEU A 81 -7.18 -8.82 -5.57
C LEU A 81 -8.51 -9.08 -6.28
N TYR A 82 -9.52 -9.49 -5.51
CA TYR A 82 -10.87 -9.73 -6.01
C TYR A 82 -11.87 -8.86 -5.26
N ALA A 83 -12.69 -8.10 -6.00
CA ALA A 83 -13.72 -7.23 -5.44
C ALA A 83 -14.65 -8.00 -4.49
N GLY A 84 -14.96 -7.39 -3.35
CA GLY A 84 -15.74 -8.02 -2.27
C GLY A 84 -14.93 -8.90 -1.32
N GLY A 85 -13.66 -9.20 -1.65
CA GLY A 85 -12.69 -9.78 -0.73
C GLY A 85 -12.04 -8.72 0.18
N HIS A 86 -11.08 -9.16 0.98
CA HIS A 86 -10.30 -8.29 1.87
C HIS A 86 -8.81 -8.45 1.61
N THR A 87 -8.06 -7.38 1.85
CA THR A 87 -6.59 -7.38 1.88
C THR A 87 -6.09 -6.51 3.03
N ARG A 88 -4.80 -6.54 3.31
CA ARG A 88 -4.15 -5.69 4.32
C ARG A 88 -2.68 -5.52 3.99
N ILE A 89 -2.05 -4.49 4.54
CA ILE A 89 -0.60 -4.41 4.55
C ILE A 89 -0.10 -5.41 5.60
N VAL A 90 0.88 -6.24 5.25
CA VAL A 90 1.53 -7.17 6.17
C VAL A 90 2.83 -6.58 6.69
N SER A 91 3.57 -5.89 5.83
CA SER A 91 4.74 -5.11 6.19
C SER A 91 5.01 -4.07 5.12
N GLY A 92 5.83 -3.07 5.47
CA GLY A 92 6.33 -2.11 4.51
C GLY A 92 7.59 -1.45 5.05
N LEU A 93 8.46 -1.02 4.15
CA LEU A 93 9.68 -0.32 4.47
C LEU A 93 9.79 0.92 3.58
N LEU A 94 9.41 2.08 4.11
CA LEU A 94 9.14 3.28 3.31
C LEU A 94 10.08 4.43 3.70
N GLY A 95 10.84 4.98 2.75
CA GLY A 95 11.78 6.09 2.94
C GLY A 95 12.69 6.33 1.74
#